data_AF-A0A7Y4WB80-F1
#
_entry.id   AF-A0A7Y4WB80-F1
#
_cell.length_a   1.000
_cell.length_b   1.000
_cell.length_c   1.000
_cell.angle_alpha   90.00
_cell.angle_beta   90.00
_cell.angle_gamma   90.00
#
_symmetry.space_group_name_H-M   'P 1'
#
loop_
_entity.id
_entity.type
_entity.pdbx_description
1 polymer ?
#
loop_
_entity_poly.entity_id
_entity_poly.type
_entity_poly.pdbx_seq_one_letter_code
_entity_poly.pdbx_strand_id
1 'polypeptide(L)'
;MVMTALPLVGLLLYLFLGSPDTKVYLVSLLYGVLFVISLVLLLRFYARTRDHIVASEEGLTYHPHAGDPLSISWSQVADLRPHTLRNRYDVVDHQGQRLLTISYDLEKIDDLAEIICKKLQDATPDKHLTYHAKRSGGIIVLWLIPLVLFPIPFIGLTPRTLVLLLLLLILVIWVLFFEIRRIKIDSQGLTIEYLLRRDRLGFHEVQEVKLQDEGYTIKIERKGQKSLKISWRRDGDVSRLHKTIDENWQAFIQERQTNA
;
A
#
# COMPACT_ATOMS: atom_id res chain seq x y z
N MET A 1 19.01 -3.59 -3.86
CA MET A 1 20.33 -3.72 -4.53
C MET A 1 20.35 -3.16 -5.97
N VAL A 2 19.52 -2.14 -6.28
CA VAL A 2 19.42 -1.50 -7.62
C VAL A 2 19.97 -0.05 -7.61
N MET A 3 20.24 0.53 -6.44
CA MET A 3 20.58 1.96 -6.30
C MET A 3 22.04 2.33 -6.57
N THR A 4 22.94 1.38 -6.78
CA THR A 4 24.36 1.66 -7.07
C THR A 4 24.64 1.88 -8.56
N ALA A 5 23.72 1.53 -9.45
CA ALA A 5 23.94 1.61 -10.90
C ALA A 5 23.73 3.02 -11.50
N LEU A 6 22.83 3.84 -10.93
CA LEU A 6 22.52 5.17 -11.47
C LEU A 6 23.68 6.18 -11.44
N PRO A 7 24.44 6.35 -10.34
CA PRO A 7 25.53 7.32 -10.32
C PRO A 7 26.70 6.90 -11.22
N LEU A 8 26.91 5.60 -11.40
CA LEU A 8 27.95 5.06 -12.27
C LEU A 8 27.63 5.32 -13.76
N VAL A 9 26.35 5.18 -14.15
CA VAL A 9 25.87 5.50 -15.50
C VAL A 9 25.95 7.00 -15.79
N GLY A 10 25.64 7.85 -14.81
CA GLY A 10 25.82 9.30 -14.93
C GLY A 10 27.27 9.73 -15.09
N LEU A 11 28.19 9.13 -14.33
CA LEU A 11 29.63 9.37 -14.43
C LEU A 11 30.22 8.88 -15.76
N LEU A 12 29.79 7.71 -16.24
CA LEU A 12 30.20 7.17 -17.54
C LEU A 12 29.70 8.03 -18.72
N LEU A 13 28.47 8.54 -18.65
CA LEU A 13 27.95 9.48 -19.65
C LEU A 13 28.69 10.82 -19.63
N TYR A 14 29.05 11.34 -18.46
CA TYR A 14 29.85 12.56 -18.31
C TYR A 14 31.26 12.41 -18.91
N LEU A 15 31.90 11.25 -18.73
CA LEU A 15 33.22 10.97 -19.29
C LEU A 15 33.21 10.69 -20.80
N PHE A 16 32.08 10.21 -21.35
CA PHE A 16 31.94 9.91 -22.78
C PHE A 16 31.57 11.12 -23.65
N LEU A 17 30.90 12.13 -23.11
CA LEU A 17 30.45 13.33 -23.85
C LEU A 17 31.51 14.44 -23.82
N GLY A 18 32.65 14.19 -24.46
CA GLY A 18 33.69 15.19 -24.68
C GLY A 18 33.28 16.24 -25.73
N SER A 19 33.07 17.49 -25.31
CA SER A 19 33.20 18.76 -26.07
C SER A 19 32.65 19.94 -25.23
N PRO A 20 33.32 21.11 -25.17
CA PRO A 20 32.93 22.24 -24.32
C PRO A 20 31.85 23.08 -25.01
N ASP A 21 30.67 22.51 -25.19
CA ASP A 21 29.51 23.26 -25.64
C ASP A 21 28.70 23.74 -24.42
N THR A 22 28.17 24.96 -24.45
CA THR A 22 27.37 25.55 -23.33
C THR A 22 26.23 24.64 -22.85
N LYS A 23 25.73 23.77 -23.73
CA LYS A 23 24.72 22.74 -23.46
C LYS A 23 25.23 21.65 -22.50
N VAL A 24 26.52 21.31 -22.56
CA VAL A 24 27.16 20.33 -21.66
C VAL A 24 27.20 20.85 -20.24
N TYR A 25 27.52 22.13 -20.02
CA TYR A 25 27.48 22.73 -18.68
C TYR A 25 26.08 22.73 -18.07
N LEU A 26 25.04 23.02 -18.87
CA LEU A 26 23.65 23.01 -18.43
C LEU A 26 23.20 21.60 -18.02
N VAL A 27 23.60 20.59 -18.79
CA VAL A 27 23.33 19.18 -18.50
C VAL A 27 24.10 18.71 -17.25
N SER A 28 25.38 19.05 -17.13
CA SER A 28 26.19 18.74 -15.94
C SER A 28 25.67 19.41 -14.67
N LEU A 29 25.17 20.65 -14.76
CA LEU A 29 24.53 21.34 -13.65
C LEU A 29 23.25 20.62 -13.20
N LEU A 30 22.40 20.21 -14.16
CA LEU A 30 21.18 19.46 -13.86
C LEU A 30 21.49 18.12 -13.17
N TYR A 31 22.51 17.40 -13.64
CA TYR A 31 22.97 16.16 -13.01
C TYR A 31 23.58 16.39 -11.63
N GLY A 32 24.35 17.47 -11.44
CA GLY A 32 24.90 17.85 -10.14
C GLY A 32 23.80 18.13 -9.12
N VAL A 33 22.76 18.87 -9.51
CA VAL A 33 21.59 19.15 -8.66
C VAL A 33 20.84 17.86 -8.31
N LEU A 34 20.57 17.00 -9.29
CA LEU A 34 19.93 15.70 -9.07
C LEU A 34 20.74 14.80 -8.13
N PHE A 35 22.07 14.81 -8.26
CA PHE A 35 22.97 14.05 -7.39
C PHE A 35 22.94 14.56 -5.95
N VAL A 36 23.02 15.88 -5.75
CA VAL A 36 22.95 16.48 -4.41
C VAL A 36 21.59 16.21 -3.75
N ILE A 37 20.49 16.34 -4.49
CA ILE A 37 19.15 16.00 -3.99
C ILE A 37 19.10 14.52 -3.57
N SER A 38 19.61 13.62 -4.41
CA SER A 38 19.64 12.18 -4.13
C SER A 38 20.50 11.85 -2.90
N LEU A 39 21.66 12.50 -2.76
CA LEU A 39 22.57 12.32 -1.62
C LEU A 39 21.93 12.82 -0.31
N VAL A 40 21.28 13.99 -0.33
CA VAL A 40 20.57 14.53 0.84
C VAL A 40 19.40 13.64 1.24
N LEU A 41 18.66 13.10 0.27
CA LEU A 41 17.59 12.13 0.53
C LEU A 41 18.14 10.83 1.13
N LEU A 42 19.28 10.34 0.64
CA LEU A 42 19.95 9.14 1.15
C LEU A 42 20.48 9.33 2.57
N LEU A 43 21.09 10.49 2.87
CA LEU A 43 21.54 10.82 4.23
C LEU A 43 20.37 10.97 5.20
N ARG A 44 19.27 11.63 4.79
CA ARG A 44 18.04 11.69 5.60
C ARG A 44 17.42 10.32 5.83
N PHE A 45 17.46 9.45 4.82
CA PHE A 45 17.00 8.08 4.94
C PHE A 45 17.83 7.30 5.97
N TYR A 46 19.16 7.39 5.88
CA TYR A 46 20.08 6.70 6.79
C TYR A 46 20.02 7.22 8.24
N ALA A 47 19.74 8.51 8.43
CA ALA A 47 19.50 9.05 9.77
C ALA A 47 18.21 8.51 10.41
N ARG A 48 17.22 8.13 9.58
CA ARG A 48 15.89 7.64 10.02
C ARG A 48 15.84 6.15 10.32
N THR A 49 16.78 5.36 9.81
CA THR A 49 16.85 3.90 10.07
C THR A 49 17.30 3.55 11.51
N ARG A 50 17.50 4.54 12.39
CA ARG A 50 17.84 4.35 13.81
C ARG A 50 16.70 4.59 14.78
N ASP A 51 15.53 4.99 14.28
CA ASP A 51 14.33 5.05 15.10
C ASP A 51 13.90 3.61 15.46
N HIS A 52 13.40 3.40 16.68
CA HIS A 52 12.85 2.11 17.08
C HIS A 52 11.51 2.29 17.76
N ILE A 53 10.65 1.29 17.58
CA ILE A 53 9.31 1.27 18.16
C ILE A 53 9.19 0.04 19.01
N VAL A 54 8.83 0.24 20.27
CA VAL A 54 8.61 -0.83 21.23
C VAL A 54 7.11 -0.93 21.48
N ALA A 55 6.55 -2.10 21.17
CA ALA A 55 5.20 -2.45 21.60
C ALA A 55 5.27 -3.07 23.00
N SER A 56 4.59 -2.45 23.95
CA SER A 56 4.47 -2.91 25.33
C SER A 56 3.02 -3.28 25.64
N GLU A 57 2.76 -3.83 26.83
CA GLU A 57 1.39 -4.15 27.25
C GLU A 57 0.50 -2.90 27.40
N GLU A 58 1.10 -1.75 27.75
CA GLU A 58 0.39 -0.50 28.00
C GLU A 58 0.15 0.32 26.72
N GLY A 59 1.03 0.16 25.72
CA GLY A 59 0.95 0.93 24.48
C GLY A 59 2.15 0.79 23.55
N LEU A 60 2.22 1.68 22.58
CA LEU A 60 3.32 1.84 21.64
C LEU A 60 4.23 2.98 22.11
N THR A 61 5.53 2.72 22.22
CA THR A 61 6.53 3.77 22.48
C THR A 61 7.43 3.94 21.28
N TYR A 62 7.44 5.13 20.71
CA TYR A 62 8.33 5.55 19.63
C TYR A 62 9.56 6.24 20.22
N HIS A 63 10.73 5.69 19.94
CA HIS A 63 12.02 6.25 20.34
C HIS A 63 12.69 6.87 19.11
N PRO A 64 12.61 8.20 18.94
CA PRO A 64 13.33 8.88 17.87
C PRO A 64 14.83 8.81 18.12
N HIS A 65 15.63 8.84 17.06
CA HIS A 65 17.09 8.92 17.19
C HIS A 65 17.57 10.18 17.93
N ALA A 66 16.81 11.27 17.84
CA ALA A 66 17.05 12.50 18.57
C ALA A 66 15.72 13.09 19.08
N GLY A 67 15.62 13.32 20.38
CA GLY A 67 14.43 13.86 21.06
C GLY A 67 13.88 12.92 22.12
N ASP A 68 12.76 13.34 22.72
CA ASP A 68 12.10 12.58 23.77
C ASP A 68 11.24 11.44 23.18
N PRO A 69 11.16 10.29 23.87
CA PRO A 69 10.28 9.20 23.47
C PRO A 69 8.81 9.60 23.55
N LEU A 70 8.04 9.15 22.56
CA LEU A 70 6.60 9.36 22.50
C LEU A 70 5.88 8.06 22.83
N SER A 71 5.18 8.01 23.96
CA SER A 71 4.35 6.86 24.37
C SER A 71 2.88 7.12 24.06
N ILE A 72 2.23 6.15 23.43
CA ILE A 72 0.83 6.19 22.99
C ILE A 72 0.14 4.97 23.58
N SER A 73 -0.93 5.17 24.35
CA SER A 73 -1.70 4.07 24.95
C SER A 73 -2.53 3.34 23.90
N TRP A 74 -2.72 2.03 24.06
CA TRP A 74 -3.61 1.24 23.20
C TRP A 74 -5.04 1.79 23.14
N SER A 75 -5.53 2.37 24.23
CA SER A 75 -6.86 2.99 24.29
C SER A 75 -7.04 4.15 23.29
N GLN A 76 -5.94 4.82 22.93
CA GLN A 76 -5.92 5.93 21.99
C GLN A 76 -5.82 5.45 20.54
N VAL A 77 -5.34 4.23 20.31
CA VAL A 77 -5.15 3.66 18.98
C VAL A 77 -6.47 3.03 18.52
N ALA A 78 -7.02 3.53 17.42
CA ALA A 78 -8.26 3.01 16.85
C ALA A 78 -8.04 2.15 15.62
N ASP A 79 -7.07 2.53 14.78
CA ASP A 79 -6.87 1.90 13.47
C ASP A 79 -5.41 2.04 13.02
N LEU A 80 -4.97 1.10 12.20
CA LEU A 80 -3.62 1.04 11.63
C LEU A 80 -3.73 1.14 10.11
N ARG A 81 -3.40 2.32 9.56
CA ARG A 81 -3.59 2.61 8.13
C ARG A 81 -2.30 2.43 7.33
N PRO A 82 -2.16 1.40 6.49
CA PRO A 82 -1.03 1.31 5.58
C PRO A 82 -1.10 2.39 4.51
N HIS A 83 0.03 3.06 4.31
CA HIS A 83 0.27 4.00 3.24
C HIS A 83 1.40 3.47 2.37
N THR A 84 1.07 2.55 1.46
CA THR A 84 2.03 1.92 0.54
C THR A 84 2.79 2.96 -0.30
N LEU A 85 2.13 4.07 -0.68
CA LEU A 85 2.76 5.20 -1.40
C LEU A 85 3.87 5.89 -0.62
N ARG A 86 3.74 5.93 0.71
CA ARG A 86 4.69 6.61 1.60
C ARG A 86 5.53 5.60 2.38
N ASN A 87 5.45 4.32 2.02
CA ASN A 87 6.15 3.20 2.65
C ASN A 87 6.06 3.23 4.18
N ARG A 88 4.85 3.41 4.73
CA ARG A 88 4.63 3.60 6.18
C ARG A 88 3.24 3.17 6.63
N TYR A 89 3.08 2.84 7.90
CA TYR A 89 1.80 2.75 8.60
C TYR A 89 1.54 4.04 9.36
N ASP A 90 0.32 4.56 9.26
CA ASP A 90 -0.15 5.67 10.08
C ASP A 90 -1.06 5.09 11.17
N VAL A 91 -0.64 5.18 12.43
CA VAL A 91 -1.46 4.83 13.60
C VAL A 91 -2.41 6.01 13.85
N VAL A 92 -3.72 5.75 13.84
CA VAL A 92 -4.73 6.79 13.98
C VAL A 92 -5.59 6.59 15.22
N ASP A 93 -6.10 7.71 15.75
CA ASP A 93 -7.05 7.73 16.85
C ASP A 93 -8.50 7.49 16.40
N HIS A 94 -9.41 7.45 17.37
CA HIS A 94 -10.86 7.29 17.15
C HIS A 94 -11.49 8.43 16.35
N GLN A 95 -10.83 9.60 16.31
CA GLN A 95 -11.24 10.76 15.52
C GLN A 95 -10.64 10.74 14.10
N GLY A 96 -9.81 9.75 13.78
CA GLY A 96 -9.08 9.63 12.53
C GLY A 96 -7.87 10.55 12.41
N GLN A 97 -7.45 11.21 13.49
CA GLN A 97 -6.20 11.96 13.55
C GLN A 97 -5.01 11.00 13.67
N ARG A 98 -3.88 11.42 13.11
CA ARG A 98 -2.67 10.60 13.08
C ARG A 98 -1.87 10.80 14.36
N LEU A 99 -1.74 9.73 15.15
CA LEU A 99 -0.96 9.71 16.39
C LEU A 99 0.51 9.38 16.12
N LEU A 100 0.79 8.38 15.27
CA LEU A 100 2.14 7.92 14.98
C LEU A 100 2.31 7.56 13.52
N THR A 101 3.52 7.76 13.00
CA THR A 101 3.92 7.30 11.67
C THR A 101 5.03 6.27 11.83
N ILE A 102 4.81 5.07 11.33
CA ILE A 102 5.73 3.93 11.42
C ILE A 102 6.24 3.62 10.02
N SER A 103 7.54 3.83 9.73
CA SER A 103 8.09 3.50 8.41
C SER A 103 8.16 1.99 8.17
N TYR A 104 7.95 1.52 6.95
CA TYR A 104 8.13 0.10 6.59
C TYR A 104 9.59 -0.33 6.60
N ASP A 105 10.52 0.64 6.65
CA ASP A 105 11.95 0.38 6.70
C ASP A 105 12.44 -0.01 8.12
N LEU A 106 11.53 -0.07 9.09
CA LEU A 106 11.81 -0.61 10.43
C LEU A 106 12.00 -2.13 10.36
N GLU A 107 13.02 -2.61 11.06
CA GLU A 107 13.27 -4.05 11.18
C GLU A 107 12.10 -4.72 11.90
N LYS A 108 11.63 -5.89 11.39
CA LYS A 108 10.48 -6.64 11.93
C LYS A 108 9.15 -5.86 11.95
N ILE A 109 8.95 -4.96 11.00
CA ILE A 109 7.71 -4.19 10.91
C ILE A 109 6.46 -5.07 10.76
N ASP A 110 6.56 -6.20 10.07
CA ASP A 110 5.42 -7.10 9.88
C ASP A 110 5.01 -7.76 11.22
N ASP A 111 5.96 -8.10 12.09
CA ASP A 111 5.70 -8.60 13.45
C ASP A 111 5.03 -7.51 14.32
N LEU A 112 5.52 -6.28 14.23
CA LEU A 112 4.95 -5.14 14.97
C LEU A 112 3.50 -4.84 14.51
N ALA A 113 3.27 -4.84 13.20
CA ALA A 113 1.93 -4.66 12.63
C ALA A 113 0.99 -5.78 13.08
N GLU A 114 1.46 -7.02 13.13
CA GLU A 114 0.69 -8.15 13.65
C GLU A 114 0.31 -7.96 15.13
N ILE A 115 1.24 -7.53 15.99
CA ILE A 115 0.98 -7.27 17.41
C ILE A 115 -0.08 -6.16 17.56
N ILE A 116 0.04 -5.07 16.79
CA ILE A 116 -0.91 -3.96 16.80
C ILE A 116 -2.30 -4.43 16.36
N CYS A 117 -2.38 -5.14 15.23
CA CYS A 117 -3.65 -5.65 14.72
C CYS A 117 -4.32 -6.61 15.70
N LYS A 118 -3.55 -7.49 16.35
CA LYS A 118 -4.07 -8.42 17.36
C LYS A 118 -4.63 -7.66 18.57
N LYS A 119 -3.90 -6.67 19.09
CA LYS A 119 -4.37 -5.84 20.22
C LYS A 119 -5.60 -5.01 19.87
N LEU A 120 -5.69 -4.50 18.65
CA LEU A 120 -6.87 -3.79 18.15
C LEU A 120 -8.11 -4.69 18.05
N GLN A 121 -7.92 -5.95 17.62
CA GLN A 121 -8.99 -6.96 17.59
C GLN A 121 -9.48 -7.30 19.01
N ASP A 122 -8.56 -7.48 19.96
CA ASP A 122 -8.91 -7.77 21.35
C ASP A 122 -9.64 -6.59 22.02
N ALA A 123 -9.30 -5.35 21.65
CA ALA A 123 -9.88 -4.14 22.22
C ALA A 123 -11.23 -3.72 21.60
N THR A 124 -11.55 -4.18 20.39
CA THR A 124 -12.77 -3.80 19.66
C THR A 124 -13.67 -5.01 19.46
N PRO A 125 -14.60 -5.30 20.38
CA PRO A 125 -15.55 -6.42 20.24
C PRO A 125 -16.59 -6.18 19.12
N ASP A 126 -16.67 -4.96 18.56
CA ASP A 126 -17.59 -4.63 17.48
C ASP A 126 -17.01 -4.90 16.09
N LYS A 127 -17.81 -5.62 15.28
CA LYS A 127 -17.52 -6.38 14.06
C LYS A 127 -17.02 -5.58 12.83
N HIS A 128 -16.47 -4.39 12.99
CA HIS A 128 -16.03 -3.54 11.87
C HIS A 128 -14.53 -3.68 11.59
N LEU A 129 -14.13 -4.81 11.02
CA LEU A 129 -12.74 -5.04 10.62
C LEU A 129 -12.49 -4.42 9.23
N THR A 130 -11.56 -3.47 9.17
CA THR A 130 -11.11 -2.87 7.92
C THR A 130 -9.76 -3.46 7.53
N TYR A 131 -9.74 -4.24 6.46
CA TYR A 131 -8.52 -4.77 5.86
C TYR A 131 -8.07 -3.86 4.73
N HIS A 132 -6.81 -3.47 4.78
CA HIS A 132 -6.20 -2.66 3.74
C HIS A 132 -5.37 -3.53 2.81
N ALA A 133 -5.62 -3.43 1.49
CA ALA A 133 -4.88 -4.20 0.52
C ALA A 133 -3.48 -3.59 0.28
N LYS A 134 -2.43 -4.30 0.69
CA LYS A 134 -1.02 -3.96 0.38
C LYS A 134 -0.71 -4.35 -1.07
N ARG A 135 -1.29 -3.66 -2.05
CA ARG A 135 -0.87 -3.77 -3.46
C ARG A 135 -0.04 -2.55 -3.86
N SER A 136 1.24 -2.79 -4.14
CA SER A 136 2.18 -1.80 -4.67
C SER A 136 2.10 -1.64 -6.19
N GLY A 137 1.16 -2.34 -6.85
CA GLY A 137 1.09 -2.47 -8.31
C GLY A 137 0.72 -1.17 -9.02
N GLY A 138 -0.35 -0.49 -8.60
CA GLY A 138 -0.76 0.76 -9.23
C GLY A 138 0.21 1.92 -9.00
N ILE A 139 1.00 1.84 -7.94
CA ILE A 139 2.06 2.82 -7.65
C ILE A 139 3.14 2.73 -8.72
N ILE A 140 3.56 1.52 -9.12
CA ILE A 140 4.54 1.31 -10.19
C ILE A 140 4.03 1.92 -11.51
N VAL A 141 2.73 1.77 -11.80
CA VAL A 141 2.12 2.34 -13.02
C VAL A 141 2.15 3.87 -13.01
N LEU A 142 1.91 4.51 -11.86
CA LEU A 142 2.02 5.96 -11.71
C LEU A 142 3.45 6.47 -11.96
N TRP A 143 4.48 5.71 -11.58
CA TRP A 143 5.87 6.05 -11.86
C TRP A 143 6.28 5.88 -13.32
N LEU A 144 5.56 5.08 -14.11
CA LEU A 144 5.83 4.91 -15.55
C LEU A 144 5.37 6.12 -16.38
N ILE A 145 4.43 6.93 -15.88
CA ILE A 145 3.92 8.12 -16.57
C ILE A 145 5.03 9.12 -16.91
N PRO A 146 5.84 9.61 -15.95
CA PRO A 146 6.93 10.53 -16.27
C PRO A 146 8.00 9.90 -17.17
N LEU A 147 8.23 8.59 -17.06
CA LEU A 147 9.18 7.87 -17.93
C LEU A 147 8.75 7.91 -19.42
N VAL A 148 7.45 7.81 -19.68
CA VAL A 148 6.89 7.86 -21.04
C VAL A 148 6.72 9.31 -21.53
N LEU A 149 6.41 10.26 -20.65
CA LEU A 149 6.18 11.66 -21.03
C LEU A 149 7.47 12.46 -21.23
N PHE A 150 8.53 12.16 -20.46
CA PHE A 150 9.81 12.86 -20.50
C PHE A 150 10.48 12.91 -21.90
N PRO A 151 10.50 11.84 -22.72
CA PRO A 151 11.14 11.89 -24.03
C PRO A 151 10.32 12.58 -25.12
N ILE A 152 9.02 12.82 -24.93
CA ILE A 152 8.12 13.40 -25.94
C ILE A 152 8.61 14.75 -26.50
N PRO A 153 9.07 15.73 -25.68
CA PRO A 153 9.58 17.00 -26.22
C PRO A 153 10.86 16.84 -27.06
N PHE A 154 11.59 15.73 -26.94
CA PHE A 154 12.83 15.50 -27.69
C PHE A 154 12.60 14.70 -28.98
N ILE A 155 11.64 13.78 -28.98
CA ILE A 155 11.39 12.84 -30.10
C ILE A 155 10.21 13.32 -30.98
N GLY A 156 9.37 14.21 -30.45
CA GLY A 156 8.16 14.69 -31.11
C GLY A 156 7.00 13.68 -31.05
N LEU A 157 5.80 14.15 -31.41
CA LEU A 157 4.59 13.35 -31.48
C LEU A 157 4.57 12.51 -32.77
N THR A 158 5.10 11.31 -32.69
CA THR A 158 5.05 10.29 -33.76
C THR A 158 3.91 9.30 -33.53
N PRO A 159 3.44 8.56 -34.55
CA PRO A 159 2.43 7.51 -34.38
C PRO A 159 2.80 6.48 -33.30
N ARG A 160 4.09 6.15 -33.16
CA ARG A 160 4.59 5.24 -32.11
C ARG A 160 4.40 5.81 -30.71
N THR A 161 4.74 7.08 -30.50
CA THR A 161 4.52 7.75 -29.20
C THR A 161 3.04 7.88 -28.86
N LEU A 162 2.18 8.06 -29.88
CA LEU A 162 0.74 8.15 -29.72
C LEU A 162 0.13 6.82 -29.26
N VAL A 163 0.57 5.69 -29.83
CA VAL A 163 0.19 4.35 -29.37
C VAL A 163 0.65 4.08 -27.93
N LEU A 164 1.88 4.47 -27.58
CA LEU A 164 2.43 4.35 -26.22
C LEU A 164 1.61 5.15 -25.19
N LEU A 165 1.23 6.38 -25.53
CA LEU A 165 0.35 7.21 -24.69
C LEU A 165 -1.02 6.56 -24.48
N LEU A 166 -1.58 5.98 -25.54
CA LEU A 166 -2.90 5.33 -25.48
C LEU A 166 -2.86 4.06 -24.62
N LEU A 167 -1.80 3.25 -24.75
CA LEU A 167 -1.56 2.09 -23.88
C LEU A 167 -1.36 2.50 -22.41
N LEU A 168 -0.60 3.57 -22.16
CA LEU A 168 -0.42 4.11 -20.82
C LEU A 168 -1.76 4.58 -20.23
N LEU A 169 -2.59 5.27 -21.01
CA LEU A 169 -3.91 5.71 -20.58
C LEU A 169 -4.80 4.52 -20.21
N ILE A 170 -4.84 3.47 -21.04
CA ILE A 170 -5.59 2.24 -20.76
C ILE A 170 -5.09 1.59 -19.46
N LEU A 171 -3.78 1.51 -19.27
CA LEU A 171 -3.17 0.95 -18.06
C LEU A 171 -3.54 1.75 -16.81
N VAL A 172 -3.50 3.09 -16.88
CA VAL A 172 -3.91 3.97 -15.78
C VAL A 172 -5.39 3.77 -15.46
N ILE A 173 -6.27 3.78 -16.45
CA ILE A 173 -7.70 3.52 -16.25
C ILE A 173 -7.90 2.14 -15.60
N TRP A 174 -7.20 1.12 -16.09
CA TRP A 174 -7.28 -0.23 -15.53
C TRP A 174 -6.91 -0.26 -14.05
N VAL A 175 -5.81 0.39 -13.66
CA VAL A 175 -5.40 0.51 -12.25
C VAL A 175 -6.47 1.22 -11.41
N LEU A 176 -7.00 2.35 -11.89
CA LEU A 176 -7.98 3.14 -11.14
C LEU A 176 -9.29 2.39 -10.86
N PHE A 177 -9.72 1.52 -11.78
CA PHE A 177 -10.98 0.79 -11.67
C PHE A 177 -10.88 -0.59 -11.04
N PHE A 178 -9.76 -1.29 -11.20
CA PHE A 178 -9.63 -2.69 -10.80
C PHE A 178 -8.69 -2.93 -9.63
N GLU A 179 -7.93 -1.92 -9.17
CA GLU A 179 -7.09 -2.06 -7.99
C GLU A 179 -7.91 -1.88 -6.69
N ILE A 180 -8.01 -2.98 -5.92
CA ILE A 180 -8.65 -2.98 -4.61
C ILE A 180 -7.78 -2.18 -3.65
N ARG A 181 -8.39 -1.17 -3.02
CA ARG A 181 -7.76 -0.31 -2.02
C ARG A 181 -8.04 -0.78 -0.60
N ARG A 182 -9.31 -1.10 -0.30
CA ARG A 182 -9.73 -1.53 1.03
C ARG A 182 -10.85 -2.55 0.94
N ILE A 183 -10.91 -3.43 1.93
CA ILE A 183 -12.00 -4.35 2.16
C ILE A 183 -12.51 -4.09 3.57
N LYS A 184 -13.76 -3.67 3.69
CA LYS A 184 -14.45 -3.54 4.98
C LYS A 184 -15.39 -4.70 5.15
N ILE A 185 -15.33 -5.32 6.31
CA ILE A 185 -16.28 -6.36 6.72
C ILE A 185 -17.19 -5.71 7.78
N ASP A 186 -18.50 -5.81 7.56
CA ASP A 186 -19.52 -5.43 8.53
C ASP A 186 -20.44 -6.63 8.80
N SER A 187 -21.35 -6.51 9.77
CA SER A 187 -22.30 -7.58 10.11
C SER A 187 -23.29 -7.92 8.99
N GLN A 188 -23.47 -7.05 8.00
CA GLN A 188 -24.44 -7.21 6.91
C GLN A 188 -23.79 -7.68 5.61
N GLY A 189 -22.46 -7.57 5.47
CA GLY A 189 -21.74 -7.95 4.28
C GLY A 189 -20.31 -7.39 4.17
N LEU A 190 -19.82 -7.46 2.93
CA LEU A 190 -18.49 -7.08 2.52
C LEU A 190 -18.58 -5.81 1.66
N THR A 191 -17.77 -4.80 1.97
CA THR A 191 -17.57 -3.65 1.09
C THR A 191 -16.16 -3.69 0.53
N ILE A 192 -16.04 -3.78 -0.79
CA ILE A 192 -14.77 -3.67 -1.50
C ILE A 192 -14.68 -2.27 -2.11
N GLU A 193 -13.64 -1.54 -1.75
CA GLU A 193 -13.39 -0.22 -2.32
C GLU A 193 -12.17 -0.28 -3.23
N TYR A 194 -12.40 0.15 -4.45
CA TYR A 194 -11.40 0.47 -5.45
C TYR A 194 -11.09 1.96 -5.40
N LEU A 195 -10.22 2.46 -6.28
CA LEU A 195 -9.87 3.87 -6.28
C LEU A 195 -11.04 4.78 -6.69
N LEU A 196 -11.79 4.39 -7.72
CA LEU A 196 -12.93 5.16 -8.26
C LEU A 196 -14.28 4.45 -8.12
N ARG A 197 -14.30 3.24 -7.56
CA ARG A 197 -15.49 2.40 -7.47
C ARG A 197 -15.63 1.82 -6.07
N ARG A 198 -16.86 1.64 -5.61
CA ARG A 198 -17.18 0.94 -4.37
C ARG A 198 -18.24 -0.11 -4.67
N ASP A 199 -17.92 -1.36 -4.37
CA ASP A 199 -18.85 -2.49 -4.48
C ASP A 199 -19.22 -2.94 -3.08
N ARG A 200 -20.52 -3.09 -2.82
CA ARG A 200 -21.05 -3.70 -1.60
C ARG A 200 -21.68 -5.03 -1.94
N LEU A 201 -21.33 -6.05 -1.17
CA LEU A 201 -21.82 -7.41 -1.29
C LEU A 201 -22.49 -7.78 0.03
N GLY A 202 -23.82 -7.96 0.02
CA GLY A 202 -24.54 -8.40 1.22
C GLY A 202 -24.33 -9.89 1.50
N PHE A 203 -24.23 -10.30 2.76
CA PHE A 203 -24.09 -11.71 3.12
C PHE A 203 -25.29 -12.58 2.73
N HIS A 204 -26.47 -11.98 2.56
CA HIS A 204 -27.66 -12.67 2.04
C HIS A 204 -27.50 -13.17 0.60
N GLU A 205 -26.61 -12.54 -0.19
CA GLU A 205 -26.29 -12.91 -1.57
C GLU A 205 -25.19 -13.98 -1.64
N VAL A 206 -24.46 -14.19 -0.55
CA VAL A 206 -23.35 -15.15 -0.46
C VAL A 206 -23.91 -16.56 -0.29
N GLN A 207 -23.45 -17.48 -1.14
CA GLN A 207 -23.77 -18.89 -1.08
C GLN A 207 -22.64 -19.70 -0.45
N GLU A 208 -21.40 -19.36 -0.76
CA GLU A 208 -20.22 -20.08 -0.25
C GLU A 208 -18.99 -19.18 -0.32
N VAL A 209 -18.08 -19.35 0.65
CA VAL A 209 -16.76 -18.72 0.68
C VAL A 209 -15.73 -19.84 0.61
N LYS A 210 -14.93 -19.87 -0.45
CA LYS A 210 -13.90 -20.89 -0.69
C LYS A 210 -12.52 -20.25 -0.81
N LEU A 211 -11.52 -20.98 -0.33
CA LEU A 211 -10.12 -20.67 -0.54
C LEU A 211 -9.59 -21.47 -1.76
N GLN A 212 -9.02 -20.78 -2.74
CA GLN A 212 -8.44 -21.33 -3.96
C GLN A 212 -6.97 -20.92 -4.10
N ASP A 213 -6.27 -21.59 -5.02
CA ASP A 213 -4.86 -21.32 -5.35
C ASP A 213 -3.96 -21.38 -4.10
N GLU A 214 -3.88 -22.55 -3.44
CA GLU A 214 -2.97 -22.81 -2.30
C GLU A 214 -3.09 -21.87 -1.07
N GLY A 215 -4.11 -21.03 -0.97
CA GLY A 215 -4.15 -20.01 0.10
C GLY A 215 -4.30 -18.57 -0.40
N TYR A 216 -4.20 -18.31 -1.71
CA TYR A 216 -3.98 -16.95 -2.20
C TYR A 216 -5.21 -16.26 -2.81
N THR A 217 -6.26 -17.02 -3.11
CA THR A 217 -7.48 -16.49 -3.73
C THR A 217 -8.70 -16.85 -2.91
N ILE A 218 -9.45 -15.84 -2.46
CA ILE A 218 -10.77 -16.02 -1.85
C ILE A 218 -11.80 -15.95 -2.97
N LYS A 219 -12.53 -17.04 -3.19
CA LYS A 219 -13.66 -17.12 -4.12
C LYS A 219 -14.96 -17.08 -3.33
N ILE A 220 -15.76 -16.04 -3.56
CA ILE A 220 -17.09 -15.88 -2.96
C ILE A 220 -18.12 -16.20 -4.04
N GLU A 221 -18.86 -17.30 -3.84
CA GLU A 221 -19.95 -17.72 -4.72
C GLU A 221 -21.23 -16.97 -4.32
N ARG A 222 -21.95 -16.47 -5.33
CA ARG A 222 -23.12 -15.60 -5.15
C ARG A 222 -24.35 -16.23 -5.76
N LYS A 223 -25.49 -16.14 -5.08
CA LYS A 223 -26.77 -16.72 -5.54
C LYS A 223 -27.17 -16.09 -6.87
N GLY A 224 -27.16 -16.88 -7.95
CA GLY A 224 -27.58 -16.44 -9.28
C GLY A 224 -26.70 -15.38 -9.93
N GLN A 225 -25.49 -15.11 -9.42
CA GLN A 225 -24.58 -14.09 -9.93
C GLN A 225 -23.16 -14.64 -10.16
N LYS A 226 -22.34 -13.89 -10.91
CA LYS A 226 -20.93 -14.25 -11.15
C LYS A 226 -20.15 -14.30 -9.83
N SER A 227 -19.33 -15.33 -9.62
CA SER A 227 -18.47 -15.42 -8.43
C SER A 227 -17.53 -14.23 -8.33
N LEU A 228 -17.30 -13.73 -7.11
CA LEU A 228 -16.32 -12.70 -6.83
C LEU A 228 -15.00 -13.38 -6.46
N LYS A 229 -13.90 -12.96 -7.10
CA LYS A 229 -12.56 -13.47 -6.80
C LYS A 229 -11.72 -12.35 -6.23
N ILE A 230 -11.20 -12.56 -5.03
CA ILE A 230 -10.28 -11.64 -4.35
C ILE A 230 -8.95 -12.38 -4.26
N SER A 231 -8.02 -12.04 -5.15
CA SER A 231 -6.65 -12.54 -5.07
C SER A 231 -5.82 -11.59 -4.22
N TRP A 232 -4.92 -12.15 -3.42
CA TRP A 232 -3.96 -11.40 -2.62
C TRP A 232 -2.54 -11.88 -2.92
N ARG A 233 -1.54 -11.11 -2.48
CA ARG A 233 -0.13 -11.56 -2.54
C ARG A 233 0.14 -12.55 -1.41
N ARG A 234 1.22 -13.32 -1.57
CA ARG A 234 1.68 -14.48 -0.78
C ARG A 234 2.06 -14.16 0.68
N ASP A 235 1.25 -13.39 1.40
CA ASP A 235 1.41 -13.08 2.82
C ASP A 235 0.22 -13.66 3.59
N GLY A 236 0.45 -14.14 4.81
CA GLY A 236 -0.53 -14.88 5.65
C GLY A 236 -1.85 -14.15 5.97
N ASP A 237 -1.98 -12.90 5.53
CA ASP A 237 -3.19 -12.07 5.63
C ASP A 237 -4.39 -12.64 4.86
N VAL A 238 -4.19 -13.45 3.82
CA VAL A 238 -5.30 -14.03 3.04
C VAL A 238 -6.11 -15.02 3.85
N SER A 239 -5.42 -15.92 4.57
CA SER A 239 -6.06 -16.91 5.41
C SER A 239 -6.81 -16.25 6.57
N ARG A 240 -6.27 -15.16 7.12
CA ARG A 240 -6.94 -14.33 8.13
C ARG A 240 -8.18 -13.67 7.56
N LEU A 241 -8.07 -12.99 6.42
CA LEU A 241 -9.19 -12.36 5.74
C LEU A 241 -10.28 -13.38 5.39
N HIS A 242 -9.91 -14.56 4.87
CA HIS A 242 -10.84 -15.65 4.59
C HIS A 242 -11.59 -16.08 5.84
N LYS A 243 -10.85 -16.39 6.92
CA LYS A 243 -11.44 -16.81 8.20
C LYS A 243 -12.41 -15.78 8.74
N THR A 244 -12.06 -14.50 8.70
CA THR A 244 -12.94 -13.41 9.16
C THR A 244 -14.19 -13.26 8.30
N ILE A 245 -14.08 -13.38 6.97
CA ILE A 245 -15.24 -13.33 6.07
C ILE A 245 -16.17 -14.52 6.38
N ASP A 246 -15.61 -15.72 6.53
CA ASP A 246 -16.36 -16.94 6.80
C ASP A 246 -17.08 -16.87 8.16
N GLU A 247 -16.38 -16.48 9.23
CA GLU A 247 -16.97 -16.32 10.58
C GLU A 247 -18.12 -15.31 10.61
N ASN A 248 -17.96 -14.15 9.96
CA ASN A 248 -19.04 -13.14 9.90
C ASN A 248 -20.23 -13.63 9.07
N TRP A 249 -19.99 -14.36 7.98
CA TRP A 249 -21.04 -14.94 7.17
C TRP A 249 -21.82 -16.03 7.92
N GLN A 250 -21.12 -16.93 8.64
CA GLN A 250 -21.76 -17.95 9.49
C GLN A 250 -22.59 -17.32 10.61
N ALA A 251 -22.05 -16.29 11.28
CA ALA A 251 -22.77 -15.54 12.31
C ALA A 251 -24.06 -14.91 11.76
N PHE A 252 -24.00 -14.34 10.55
CA PHE A 252 -25.19 -13.78 9.87
C PHE A 252 -26.25 -14.86 9.57
N ILE A 253 -25.84 -16.07 9.16
CA ILE A 253 -26.78 -17.19 8.93
C ILE A 253 -27.44 -17.62 10.24
N GLN A 254 -26.67 -17.77 11.32
CA GLN A 254 -27.17 -18.17 12.64
C GLN A 254 -28.17 -17.15 13.22
N GLU A 255 -27.87 -15.86 13.10
CA GLU A 255 -28.77 -14.78 13.53
C GLU A 255 -30.09 -14.78 12.75
N ARG A 256 -30.06 -15.18 11.47
CA ARG A 256 -31.27 -15.29 10.67
C ARG A 256 -32.10 -16.53 11.02
N GLN A 257 -31.47 -17.64 11.40
CA GLN A 257 -32.16 -18.86 11.83
C GLN A 257 -32.81 -18.73 13.21
N THR A 258 -32.25 -17.90 14.09
CA THR A 258 -32.77 -17.66 15.44
C THR A 258 -33.92 -16.65 15.48
N ASN A 259 -34.00 -15.77 14.47
CA ASN A 259 -35.05 -14.75 14.34
C ASN A 259 -36.18 -15.15 13.36
N ALA A 260 -36.15 -16.35 12.79
CA ALA A 260 -37.15 -16.90 11.87
C ALA A 260 -38.00 -17.96 12.56
#